data_AF-A0A947RCT9-F1
#
_entry.id   AF-A0A947RCT9-F1
#
_cell.length_a   1.000
_cell.length_b   1.000
_cell.length_c   1.000
_cell.angle_alpha   90.00
_cell.angle_beta   90.00
_cell.angle_gamma   90.00
#
_symmetry.space_group_name_H-M   'P 1'
#
loop_
_entity.id
_entity.type
_entity.pdbx_description
1 polymer ?
#
loop_
_entity_poly.entity_id
_entity_poly.type
_entity_poly.pdbx_seq_one_letter_code
_entity_poly.pdbx_strand_id
1 'polypeptide(L)'
;MKKSTEKYILWFKEIKKGSIAQVGGKGANLGEMVSFDIPVPNGFVVTAQAYFKFLKDNDLENSLDRILKKVDLDDPDTINKASQDIQKIILNGEMCDELAKDIMHAYAKLSGTFKQIPV
;
A
#
# COMPACT_ATOMS: atom_id res chain seq x y z
N MET A 1 -21.85 -16.40 1.80
CA MET A 1 -20.87 -15.30 2.02
C MET A 1 -19.91 -15.28 0.85
N LYS A 2 -19.99 -14.29 -0.04
CA LYS A 2 -19.00 -14.15 -1.12
C LYS A 2 -17.70 -13.70 -0.45
N LYS A 3 -16.68 -14.55 -0.41
CA LYS A 3 -15.30 -14.09 -0.23
C LYS A 3 -15.03 -13.17 -1.41
N SER A 4 -15.14 -11.86 -1.20
CA SER A 4 -14.52 -10.90 -2.09
C SER A 4 -13.06 -11.33 -2.16
N THR A 5 -12.60 -11.75 -3.33
CA THR A 5 -11.17 -11.80 -3.64
C THR A 5 -10.70 -10.35 -3.61
N GLU A 6 -10.47 -9.84 -2.41
CA GLU A 6 -9.95 -8.52 -2.18
C GLU A 6 -8.60 -8.43 -2.91
N LYS A 7 -8.46 -7.41 -3.77
CA LYS A 7 -7.32 -7.27 -4.66
C LYS A 7 -6.22 -6.44 -3.98
N TYR A 8 -4.96 -6.86 -4.10
CA TYR A 8 -3.82 -6.04 -3.67
C TYR A 8 -3.55 -4.85 -4.59
N ILE A 9 -4.05 -4.92 -5.83
CA ILE A 9 -3.90 -3.89 -6.85
C ILE A 9 -5.28 -3.44 -7.35
N LEU A 10 -5.47 -2.13 -7.47
CA LEU A 10 -6.64 -1.54 -8.10
C LEU A 10 -6.22 -0.47 -9.11
N TRP A 11 -6.60 -0.63 -10.37
CA TRP A 11 -6.31 0.36 -11.42
C TRP A 11 -7.18 1.59 -11.26
N PHE A 12 -6.72 2.79 -11.62
CA PHE A 12 -7.51 4.01 -11.48
C PHE A 12 -8.90 3.90 -12.13
N LYS A 13 -8.99 3.25 -13.29
CA LYS A 13 -10.26 2.97 -14.00
C LYS A 13 -11.22 2.02 -13.27
N GLU A 14 -10.74 1.26 -12.29
CA GLU A 14 -11.55 0.35 -11.47
C GLU A 14 -12.00 1.00 -10.15
N ILE A 15 -11.40 2.14 -9.77
CA ILE A 15 -11.73 2.86 -8.54
C ILE A 15 -13.11 3.49 -8.67
N LYS A 16 -13.94 3.27 -7.65
CA LYS A 16 -15.27 3.86 -7.52
C LYS A 16 -15.37 4.65 -6.22
N LYS A 17 -16.44 5.44 -6.05
CA LYS A 17 -16.70 6.21 -4.83
C LYS A 17 -16.64 5.40 -3.52
N GLY A 18 -17.00 4.10 -3.58
CA GLY A 18 -16.93 3.18 -2.44
C GLY A 18 -15.54 2.62 -2.12
N SER A 19 -14.52 2.87 -2.96
CA SER A 19 -13.18 2.30 -2.82
C SER A 19 -12.27 3.06 -1.84
N ILE A 20 -12.72 4.18 -1.24
CA ILE A 20 -11.88 5.04 -0.37
C ILE A 20 -11.19 4.23 0.75
N ALA A 21 -11.89 3.28 1.37
CA ALA A 21 -11.30 2.44 2.42
C ALA A 21 -10.17 1.53 1.93
N GLN A 22 -10.17 1.18 0.63
CA GLN A 22 -9.15 0.32 0.01
C GLN A 22 -7.98 1.12 -0.58
N VAL A 23 -8.20 2.34 -1.08
CA VAL A 23 -7.18 3.12 -1.84
C VAL A 23 -6.77 4.44 -1.19
N GLY A 24 -7.43 4.84 -0.10
CA GLY A 24 -7.23 6.13 0.56
C GLY A 24 -7.75 7.32 -0.26
N GLY A 25 -7.72 8.51 0.34
CA GLY A 25 -8.27 9.73 -0.28
C GLY A 25 -7.56 10.13 -1.58
N LYS A 26 -6.23 9.96 -1.67
CA LYS A 26 -5.47 10.27 -2.89
C LYS A 26 -5.83 9.34 -4.05
N GLY A 27 -5.86 8.03 -3.81
CA GLY A 27 -6.24 7.04 -4.81
C GLY A 27 -7.68 7.22 -5.28
N ALA A 28 -8.60 7.53 -4.35
CA ALA A 28 -9.99 7.82 -4.67
C ALA A 28 -10.13 9.04 -5.60
N ASN A 29 -9.44 10.15 -5.29
CA ASN A 29 -9.47 11.35 -6.13
C ASN A 29 -8.92 11.09 -7.54
N LEU A 30 -7.82 10.34 -7.66
CA LEU A 30 -7.26 9.97 -8.97
C LEU A 30 -8.24 9.10 -9.77
N GLY A 31 -8.92 8.16 -9.12
CA GLY A 31 -9.98 7.36 -9.74
C GLY A 31 -11.17 8.20 -10.21
N GLU A 32 -11.63 9.14 -9.39
CA GLU A 32 -12.71 10.05 -9.77
C GLU A 32 -12.32 10.94 -10.96
N MET A 33 -11.10 11.48 -10.99
CA MET A 33 -10.62 12.26 -12.13
C MET A 33 -10.63 11.45 -13.42
N VAL A 34 -10.16 10.20 -13.38
CA VAL A 34 -10.21 9.28 -14.53
C VAL A 34 -11.66 9.01 -14.96
N SER A 35 -12.61 8.91 -14.02
CA SER A 35 -14.03 8.70 -14.33
C SER A 35 -14.71 9.90 -14.99
N PHE A 36 -14.13 11.10 -14.85
CA PHE A 36 -14.59 12.33 -15.48
C PHE A 36 -13.82 12.67 -16.76
N ASP A 37 -13.12 11.69 -17.35
CA ASP A 37 -12.31 11.86 -18.56
C ASP A 37 -11.25 12.98 -18.44
N ILE A 38 -10.84 13.33 -17.21
CA ILE A 38 -9.75 14.26 -16.97
C ILE A 38 -8.44 13.54 -17.36
N PRO A 39 -7.55 14.19 -18.13
CA PRO A 39 -6.30 13.57 -18.55
C PRO A 39 -5.34 13.37 -17.37
N VAL A 40 -5.41 12.18 -16.78
CA VAL A 40 -4.51 11.69 -15.73
C VAL A 40 -3.65 10.56 -16.32
N PRO A 41 -2.34 10.53 -16.07
CA PRO A 41 -1.51 9.38 -16.43
C PRO A 41 -2.11 8.08 -15.88
N ASN A 42 -2.10 7.02 -16.69
CA ASN A 42 -2.59 5.72 -16.23
C ASN A 42 -1.78 5.24 -15.01
N GLY A 43 -2.40 4.45 -14.15
CA GLY A 43 -1.78 3.99 -12.91
C GLY A 43 -2.67 3.06 -12.11
N PHE A 44 -2.10 2.57 -11.02
CA PHE A 44 -2.77 1.69 -10.07
C PHE A 44 -2.39 2.06 -8.64
N VAL A 45 -3.20 1.60 -7.69
CA VAL A 45 -2.98 1.75 -6.25
C VAL A 45 -2.67 0.38 -5.65
N VAL A 46 -1.64 0.34 -4.80
CA VAL A 46 -1.41 -0.77 -3.86
C VAL A 46 -2.36 -0.58 -2.68
N THR A 47 -3.28 -1.52 -2.49
CA THR A 47 -4.43 -1.32 -1.59
C THR A 47 -4.06 -1.40 -0.12
N ALA A 48 -4.90 -0.86 0.75
CA ALA A 48 -4.76 -1.00 2.21
C ALA A 48 -4.70 -2.48 2.65
N GLN A 49 -5.34 -3.38 1.91
CA GLN A 49 -5.26 -4.80 2.21
C GLN A 49 -3.86 -5.37 1.99
N ALA A 50 -3.15 -4.92 0.95
CA ALA A 50 -1.75 -5.30 0.73
C ALA A 50 -0.88 -4.87 1.93
N TYR A 51 -1.13 -3.68 2.47
CA TYR A 51 -0.46 -3.19 3.67
C TYR A 51 -0.74 -4.08 4.89
N PHE A 52 -2.02 -4.41 5.19
CA PHE A 52 -2.35 -5.28 6.32
C PHE A 52 -1.78 -6.69 6.16
N LYS A 53 -1.76 -7.23 4.93
CA LYS A 53 -1.10 -8.51 4.67
C LYS A 53 0.40 -8.45 4.96
N PHE A 54 1.09 -7.40 4.50
CA PHE A 54 2.51 -7.20 4.78
C PHE A 54 2.80 -7.14 6.28
N LEU A 55 2.00 -6.38 7.06
CA LEU A 55 2.16 -6.33 8.51
C LEU A 55 1.97 -7.68 9.18
N LYS A 56 0.93 -8.42 8.77
CA LYS A 56 0.60 -9.72 9.33
C LYS A 56 1.64 -10.79 9.01
N ASP A 57 2.10 -10.85 7.76
CA ASP A 57 3.09 -11.84 7.32
C ASP A 57 4.44 -11.65 8.05
N ASN A 58 4.72 -10.44 8.54
CA ASN A 58 5.94 -10.09 9.27
C ASN A 58 5.76 -9.98 10.81
N ASP A 59 4.58 -10.30 11.36
CA ASP A 59 4.24 -10.11 12.78
C ASP A 59 4.56 -8.70 13.32
N LEU A 60 4.38 -7.67 12.48
CA LEU A 60 4.76 -6.30 12.80
C LEU A 60 3.73 -5.61 13.68
N GLU A 61 2.48 -6.05 13.70
CA GLU A 61 1.40 -5.45 14.50
C GLU A 61 1.77 -5.39 15.99
N ASN A 62 2.29 -6.49 16.53
CA ASN A 62 2.73 -6.57 17.93
C ASN A 62 3.92 -5.63 18.21
N SER A 63 4.83 -5.48 17.25
CA SER A 63 6.00 -4.61 17.38
C SER A 63 5.61 -3.14 17.32
N LEU A 64 4.70 -2.76 16.40
CA LEU A 64 4.13 -1.42 16.30
C LEU A 64 3.45 -1.02 17.62
N ASP A 65 2.58 -1.88 18.16
CA ASP A 65 1.87 -1.61 19.42
C ASP A 65 2.84 -1.39 20.59
N ARG A 66 3.91 -2.19 20.67
CA ARG A 66 4.93 -2.04 21.72
C ARG A 66 5.71 -0.73 21.62
N ILE A 67 5.97 -0.26 20.40
CA ILE A 67 6.68 1.02 20.18
C ILE A 67 5.74 2.18 20.51
N LEU A 68 4.52 2.16 19.98
CA LEU A 68 3.54 3.23 20.15
C LEU A 68 3.12 3.43 21.60
N LYS A 69 3.05 2.36 22.41
CA LYS A 69 2.78 2.47 23.87
C LYS A 69 3.83 3.25 24.67
N LYS A 70 5.02 3.47 24.11
CA LYS A 70 6.10 4.22 24.76
C LYS A 70 6.19 5.68 24.31
N VAL A 71 5.33 6.09 23.38
CA VAL A 71 5.30 7.46 22.87
C VAL A 71 4.60 8.35 23.87
N ASP A 72 5.27 9.42 24.25
CA ASP A 72 4.66 10.56 24.93
C ASP A 72 4.38 11.63 23.87
N LEU A 73 3.12 12.03 23.74
CA LEU A 73 2.70 12.99 22.71
C LEU A 73 3.17 14.42 23.01
N ASP A 74 3.55 14.70 24.26
CA ASP A 74 4.09 15.99 24.69
C ASP A 74 5.63 16.03 24.60
N ASP A 75 6.28 14.91 24.31
CA ASP A 75 7.73 14.80 24.14
C ASP A 75 8.11 14.47 22.68
N PRO A 76 8.54 15.47 21.88
CA PRO A 76 8.97 15.28 20.49
C PRO A 76 10.09 14.24 20.30
N ASP A 77 10.96 14.05 21.29
CA ASP A 77 12.08 13.10 21.17
C ASP A 77 11.58 11.66 21.20
N THR A 78 10.54 11.37 22.00
CA THR A 78 9.92 10.03 22.01
C THR A 78 9.19 9.73 20.70
N ILE A 79 8.53 10.73 20.11
CA ILE A 79 7.86 10.63 18.81
C ILE A 79 8.88 10.35 17.70
N ASN A 80 9.98 11.10 17.68
CA ASN A 80 11.05 10.94 16.69
C ASN A 80 11.69 9.56 16.80
N LYS A 81 11.98 9.10 18.03
CA LYS A 81 12.53 7.78 18.27
C LYS A 81 11.58 6.68 17.81
N ALA A 82 10.30 6.76 18.16
CA ALA A 82 9.29 5.80 17.72
C ALA A 82 9.16 5.78 16.19
N SER A 83 9.16 6.94 15.53
CA SER A 83 9.13 7.02 14.06
C SER A 83 10.33 6.31 13.43
N GLN A 84 11.53 6.52 13.94
CA GLN A 84 12.74 5.84 13.45
C GLN A 84 12.68 4.33 13.67
N ASP A 85 12.23 3.89 14.84
CA ASP A 85 12.13 2.46 15.16
C ASP A 85 11.06 1.77 14.31
N ILE A 86 9.91 2.41 14.10
CA ILE A 86 8.85 1.94 13.19
C ILE A 86 9.38 1.83 11.75
N GLN A 87 10.08 2.86 11.26
CA GLN A 87 10.66 2.82 9.91
C GLN A 87 11.64 1.66 9.75
N LYS A 88 12.51 1.43 10.74
CA LYS A 88 13.47 0.31 10.70
C LYS A 88 12.78 -1.05 10.61
N ILE A 89 11.76 -1.31 11.43
CA ILE A 89 11.08 -2.62 11.40
C ILE A 89 10.28 -2.81 10.11
N ILE A 90 9.70 -1.75 9.55
CA ILE A 90 8.99 -1.81 8.26
C ILE A 90 9.98 -2.09 7.12
N LEU A 91 11.13 -1.40 7.09
CA LEU A 91 12.14 -1.59 6.05
C LEU A 91 12.83 -2.96 6.11
N ASN A 92 12.89 -3.58 7.30
CA ASN A 92 13.41 -4.93 7.49
C ASN A 92 12.36 -6.02 7.25
N GLY A 93 11.10 -5.68 7.03
CA GLY A 93 10.05 -6.64 6.73
C GLY A 93 10.21 -7.24 5.33
N GLU A 94 9.94 -8.53 5.21
CA GLU A 94 10.00 -9.26 3.95
C GLU A 94 8.67 -9.15 3.19
N MET A 95 8.76 -8.89 1.89
CA MET A 95 7.57 -8.87 1.04
C MET A 95 7.23 -10.29 0.60
N CYS A 96 6.01 -10.75 0.86
CA CYS A 96 5.61 -12.07 0.42
C CYS A 96 5.52 -12.13 -1.12
N ASP A 97 5.87 -13.30 -1.67
CA ASP A 97 5.94 -13.54 -3.11
C ASP A 97 4.67 -13.16 -3.87
N GLU A 98 3.51 -13.44 -3.29
CA GLU A 98 2.21 -13.15 -3.89
C GLU A 98 2.04 -11.64 -4.11
N LEU A 99 2.31 -10.84 -3.07
CA LEU A 99 2.19 -9.40 -3.13
C LEU A 99 3.23 -8.78 -4.08
N ALA A 100 4.48 -9.26 -4.01
CA ALA A 100 5.54 -8.82 -4.91
C ALA A 100 5.18 -9.11 -6.37
N LYS A 101 4.68 -10.31 -6.68
CA LYS A 101 4.23 -10.69 -8.03
C LYS A 101 3.10 -9.81 -8.52
N ASP A 102 2.09 -9.54 -7.71
CA ASP A 102 0.97 -8.68 -8.09
C ASP A 102 1.42 -7.24 -8.42
N ILE A 103 2.29 -6.66 -7.59
CA ILE A 103 2.87 -5.33 -7.84
C ILE A 103 3.71 -5.33 -9.12
N MET A 104 4.58 -6.33 -9.30
CA MET A 104 5.44 -6.44 -10.47
C MET A 104 4.65 -6.64 -11.76
N HIS A 105 3.61 -7.48 -11.76
CA HIS A 105 2.73 -7.65 -12.90
C HIS A 105 1.96 -6.36 -13.24
N ALA A 106 1.46 -5.65 -12.22
CA ALA A 106 0.79 -4.37 -12.42
C ALA A 106 1.74 -3.32 -12.99
N TYR A 107 2.96 -3.25 -12.47
CA TYR A 107 4.00 -2.35 -12.96
C TYR A 107 4.43 -2.67 -14.39
N ALA A 108 4.67 -3.95 -14.71
CA ALA A 108 4.98 -4.41 -16.07
C ALA A 108 3.84 -4.09 -17.05
N LYS A 109 2.59 -4.21 -16.62
CA LYS A 109 1.44 -3.83 -17.43
C LYS A 109 1.34 -2.32 -17.65
N LEU A 110 1.66 -1.52 -16.62
CA LEU A 110 1.61 -0.06 -16.68
C LEU A 110 2.67 0.49 -17.65
N SER A 111 3.86 -0.08 -17.61
CA SER A 111 5.01 0.32 -18.42
C SER A 111 4.98 -0.21 -19.86
N GLY A 112 4.05 -1.13 -20.18
CA GLY A 112 4.06 -1.88 -21.43
C GLY A 112 5.12 -2.98 -21.41
N THR A 113 5.14 -3.85 -22.43
CA THR A 113 6.09 -4.97 -22.52
C THR A 113 7.54 -4.47 -22.45
N PHE A 114 8.14 -4.46 -21.25
CA PHE A 114 9.57 -4.29 -21.11
C PHE A 114 10.25 -5.46 -21.82
N LYS A 115 11.02 -5.17 -22.87
CA LYS A 115 12.11 -6.05 -23.28
C LYS A 115 13.06 -6.12 -22.08
N GLN A 116 12.93 -7.19 -21.31
CA GLN A 116 13.85 -7.74 -20.30
C GLN A 116 14.76 -6.71 -19.62
N ILE A 117 14.39 -6.29 -18.41
CA ILE A 117 15.32 -5.61 -17.51
C ILE A 117 16.23 -6.70 -16.93
N PRO A 118 17.55 -6.66 -17.17
CA PRO A 118 18.47 -7.62 -16.59
C PRO A 118 18.55 -7.37 -15.08
N VAL A 119 18.24 -8.42 -14.31
CA VAL A 119 18.63 -8.56 -12.90
C VAL A 119 20.12 -8.88 -12.80
#